data_AF-A0A1M6TG50-F1
#
_entry.id   AF-A0A1M6TG50-F1
#
_cell.length_a   1.000
_cell.length_b   1.000
_cell.length_c   1.000
_cell.angle_alpha   90.00
_cell.angle_beta   90.00
_cell.angle_gamma   90.00
#
_symmetry.space_group_name_H-M   'P 1'
#
loop_
_entity.id
_entity.type
_entity.pdbx_description
1 polymer ?
#
loop_
_entity_poly.entity_id
_entity_poly.type
_entity_poly.pdbx_seq_one_letter_code
_entity_poly.pdbx_strand_id
1 'polypeptide(L)'
;MKSIIYIILVFINFIPQTSINDQQVLEYQTNKTKQDAYLVLGTKCNICHSAKKNRTIFSLENMDDLAKAIEYQVFITKKMPKGRKNNLSSLEEEKLLKWISSLNKT
;
A
#
# COMPACT_ATOMS: atom_id res chain seq x y z
N MET A 1 -20.35 -36.69 -35.71
CA MET A 1 -21.09 -36.34 -34.48
C MET A 1 -20.35 -36.71 -33.19
N LYS A 2 -19.63 -37.84 -33.12
CA LYS A 2 -18.81 -38.20 -31.94
C LYS A 2 -17.62 -37.26 -31.72
N SER A 3 -17.00 -36.73 -32.78
CA SER A 3 -15.87 -35.80 -32.70
C SER A 3 -16.20 -34.39 -32.17
N ILE A 4 -17.46 -33.94 -32.24
CA ILE A 4 -17.89 -32.64 -31.71
C ILE A 4 -17.99 -32.70 -30.18
N ILE A 5 -18.37 -33.86 -29.63
CA ILE A 5 -18.45 -34.12 -28.18
C ILE A 5 -17.05 -34.07 -27.54
N TYR A 6 -16.02 -34.58 -28.21
CA TYR A 6 -14.64 -34.53 -27.70
C TYR A 6 -14.06 -33.11 -27.67
N ILE A 7 -14.47 -32.23 -28.60
CA ILE A 7 -14.01 -30.83 -28.62
C ILE A 7 -14.60 -30.06 -27.43
N ILE A 8 -15.87 -30.29 -27.09
CA ILE A 8 -16.53 -29.66 -25.93
C ILE A 8 -15.88 -30.09 -24.60
N LEU A 9 -15.45 -31.35 -24.48
CA LEU A 9 -14.76 -31.87 -23.29
C LEU A 9 -13.34 -31.29 -23.11
N VAL A 10 -12.67 -30.85 -24.17
CA VAL A 10 -11.34 -30.22 -24.08
C VAL A 10 -11.44 -28.79 -23.55
N PHE A 11 -12.50 -28.04 -23.88
CA PHE A 11 -12.67 -26.64 -23.45
C PHE A 11 -12.97 -26.47 -21.95
N ILE A 12 -13.70 -27.41 -21.32
CA ILE A 12 -13.96 -27.37 -19.87
C ILE A 12 -12.71 -27.62 -19.01
N ASN A 13 -11.63 -28.16 -19.57
CA ASN A 13 -10.36 -28.37 -18.87
C ASN A 13 -9.42 -27.15 -18.92
N PHE A 14 -9.81 -26.08 -19.64
CA PHE A 14 -9.01 -24.86 -19.80
C PHE A 14 -9.62 -23.65 -19.08
N ILE A 15 -10.40 -23.89 -18.01
CA ILE A 15 -10.81 -22.82 -17.10
C ILE A 15 -9.65 -22.60 -16.12
N PRO A 16 -8.91 -21.47 -16.21
CA PRO A 16 -7.92 -21.15 -15.19
C PRO A 16 -8.66 -20.98 -13.86
N GLN A 17 -8.41 -21.90 -12.92
CA GLN A 17 -8.86 -21.76 -11.55
C GLN A 17 -8.03 -20.64 -10.91
N THR A 18 -8.55 -19.42 -10.90
CA THR A 18 -8.05 -18.37 -10.02
C THR A 18 -8.32 -18.82 -8.58
N SER A 19 -7.26 -19.05 -7.80
CA SER A 19 -7.44 -19.55 -6.44
C SER A 19 -7.94 -18.42 -5.54
N ILE A 20 -9.02 -18.67 -4.79
CA ILE A 20 -9.54 -17.73 -3.78
C ILE A 20 -8.44 -17.37 -2.76
N ASN A 21 -7.51 -18.29 -2.53
CA ASN A 21 -6.35 -18.10 -1.67
C ASN A 21 -5.45 -16.94 -2.12
N ASP A 22 -5.21 -16.77 -3.42
CA ASP A 22 -4.31 -15.72 -3.92
C ASP A 22 -4.89 -14.32 -3.74
N GLN A 23 -6.20 -14.15 -3.94
CA GLN A 23 -6.91 -12.89 -3.72
C GLN A 23 -6.90 -12.52 -2.22
N GLN A 24 -7.18 -13.48 -1.34
CA GLN A 24 -7.18 -13.26 0.11
C GLN A 24 -5.79 -12.95 0.67
N VAL A 25 -4.75 -13.61 0.15
CA VAL A 25 -3.36 -13.32 0.52
C VAL A 25 -2.96 -11.91 0.07
N LEU A 26 -3.36 -11.49 -1.13
CA LEU A 26 -3.08 -10.14 -1.64
C LEU A 26 -3.78 -9.06 -0.81
N GLU A 27 -5.06 -9.25 -0.49
CA GLU A 27 -5.83 -8.33 0.35
C GLU A 27 -5.21 -8.23 1.76
N TYR A 28 -4.89 -9.36 2.38
CA TYR A 28 -4.23 -9.39 3.68
C TYR A 28 -2.87 -8.66 3.66
N GLN A 29 -2.04 -8.93 2.65
CA GLN A 29 -0.74 -8.26 2.46
C GLN A 29 -0.91 -6.76 2.28
N THR A 30 -1.91 -6.33 1.52
CA THR A 30 -2.22 -4.91 1.25
C THR A 30 -2.66 -4.22 2.54
N ASN A 31 -3.60 -4.81 3.26
CA ASN A 31 -4.08 -4.30 4.55
C ASN A 31 -2.96 -4.23 5.59
N LYS A 32 -2.12 -5.26 5.69
CA LYS A 32 -0.96 -5.26 6.58
C LYS A 32 0.02 -4.14 6.23
N THR A 33 0.33 -3.98 4.95
CA THR A 33 1.27 -2.97 4.47
C THR A 33 0.75 -1.56 4.75
N LYS A 34 -0.55 -1.32 4.53
CA LYS A 34 -1.23 -0.05 4.87
C LYS A 34 -1.18 0.22 6.38
N GLN A 35 -1.48 -0.78 7.21
CA GLN A 35 -1.45 -0.64 8.68
C GLN A 35 -0.03 -0.33 9.19
N ASP A 36 0.99 -1.02 8.66
CA ASP A 36 2.39 -0.78 9.02
C ASP A 36 2.82 0.65 8.68
N ALA A 37 2.42 1.17 7.50
CA ALA A 37 2.66 2.56 7.12
C ALA A 37 1.89 3.56 7.99
N TYR A 38 0.64 3.27 8.35
CA TYR A 38 -0.16 4.12 9.22
C TYR A 38 0.49 4.32 10.59
N LEU A 39 1.07 3.26 11.18
CA LEU A 39 1.82 3.35 12.43
C LEU A 39 3.03 4.27 12.32
N VAL A 40 3.75 4.23 11.20
CA VAL A 40 4.87 5.15 10.93
C VAL A 40 4.38 6.59 10.82
N LEU A 41 3.32 6.84 10.04
CA LEU A 41 2.73 8.17 9.91
C LEU A 41 2.25 8.70 11.26
N GLY A 42 1.63 7.86 12.09
CA GLY A 42 1.19 8.19 13.44
C GLY A 42 2.34 8.61 14.36
N THR A 43 3.42 7.84 14.37
CA THR A 43 4.53 8.02 15.32
C THR A 43 5.62 8.98 14.84
N LYS A 44 5.72 9.27 13.54
CA LYS A 44 6.80 10.13 13.00
C LYS A 44 6.29 11.43 12.40
N CYS A 45 5.15 11.39 11.72
CA CYS A 45 4.60 12.54 11.01
C CYS A 45 3.56 13.26 11.88
N ASN A 46 2.56 12.52 12.36
CA ASN A 46 1.43 13.07 13.08
C ASN A 46 1.80 13.73 14.41
N ILE A 47 2.88 13.30 15.08
CA ILE A 47 3.40 13.98 16.29
C ILE A 47 3.63 15.47 16.03
N CYS A 48 4.21 15.83 14.88
CA CYS A 48 4.45 17.22 14.53
C CYS A 48 3.26 17.88 13.83
N HIS A 49 2.46 17.10 13.07
CA HIS A 49 1.32 17.64 12.35
C HIS A 49 0.15 17.97 13.28
N SER A 50 -0.05 17.22 14.37
CA SER A 50 -1.07 17.53 15.38
C SER A 50 -0.73 18.77 16.20
N ALA A 51 0.56 19.00 16.47
CA ALA A 51 1.04 20.12 17.26
C ALA A 51 1.10 21.46 16.48
N LYS A 52 1.10 21.43 15.14
CA LYS A 52 1.25 22.62 14.30
C LYS A 52 -0.05 22.95 13.57
N LYS A 53 -0.48 24.22 13.62
CA LYS A 53 -1.65 24.69 12.86
C LYS A 53 -1.50 24.41 11.35
N ASN A 54 -2.63 24.07 10.74
CA ASN A 54 -2.79 23.87 9.29
C ASN A 54 -1.87 22.79 8.69
N ARG A 55 -1.64 21.70 9.43
CA ARG A 55 -0.97 20.51 8.92
C ARG A 55 -1.96 19.36 8.83
N THR A 56 -1.85 18.60 7.76
CA THR A 56 -2.67 17.42 7.53
C THR A 56 -2.33 16.34 8.54
N ILE A 57 -3.32 15.85 9.27
CA ILE A 57 -3.18 14.66 10.12
C ILE A 57 -3.52 13.46 9.25
N PHE A 58 -2.58 12.52 9.14
CA PHE A 58 -2.79 11.31 8.36
C PHE A 58 -3.63 10.31 9.14
N SER A 59 -4.62 9.71 8.48
CA SER A 59 -5.54 8.72 9.01
C SER A 59 -5.66 7.54 8.04
N LEU A 60 -6.22 6.41 8.47
CA LEU A 60 -6.41 5.25 7.58
C LEU A 60 -7.32 5.58 6.38
N GLU A 61 -8.23 6.53 6.57
CA GLU A 61 -9.19 6.98 5.57
C GLU A 61 -8.56 7.89 4.53
N ASN A 62 -7.58 8.73 4.90
CA ASN A 62 -7.03 9.74 3.99
C ASN A 62 -5.61 9.45 3.48
N MET A 63 -4.92 8.46 4.04
CA MET A 63 -3.50 8.26 3.74
C MET A 63 -3.25 7.90 2.28
N ASP A 64 -4.11 7.07 1.66
CA ASP A 64 -3.92 6.63 0.28
C ASP A 64 -4.07 7.81 -0.69
N ASP A 65 -5.05 8.70 -0.47
CA ASP A 65 -5.25 9.93 -1.26
C ASP A 65 -4.05 10.89 -1.15
N LEU A 66 -3.35 10.85 -0.01
CA LEU A 66 -2.20 11.70 0.29
C LEU A 66 -0.86 11.03 0.00
N ALA A 67 -0.85 9.78 -0.47
CA ALA A 67 0.36 8.99 -0.66
C ALA A 67 1.36 9.67 -1.61
N LYS A 68 0.87 10.30 -2.70
CA LYS A 68 1.72 11.06 -3.64
C LYS A 68 2.40 12.26 -2.97
N ALA A 69 1.70 12.95 -2.08
CA ALA A 69 2.28 14.08 -1.34
C ALA A 69 3.33 13.60 -0.33
N ILE A 70 3.07 12.47 0.34
CA ILE A 70 4.04 11.82 1.24
C ILE A 70 5.28 11.40 0.45
N GLU A 71 5.11 10.70 -0.68
CA GLU A 71 6.20 10.26 -1.54
C GLU A 71 7.10 11.43 -1.96
N TYR A 72 6.48 12.50 -2.44
CA TYR A 72 7.18 13.69 -2.90
C TYR A 72 7.95 14.39 -1.78
N GLN A 73 7.36 14.52 -0.59
CA GLN A 73 7.99 15.24 0.52
C GLN A 73 9.08 14.42 1.23
N VAL A 74 8.88 13.10 1.35
CA VAL A 74 9.76 12.21 2.11
C VAL A 74 10.89 11.66 1.24
N PHE A 75 10.59 11.14 0.04
CA PHE A 75 11.58 10.40 -0.76
C PHE A 75 12.19 11.23 -1.88
N ILE A 76 11.39 12.07 -2.55
CA ILE A 76 11.87 12.86 -3.69
C ILE A 76 12.61 14.11 -3.22
N THR A 77 11.92 14.99 -2.50
CA THR A 77 12.50 16.27 -2.06
C THR A 77 13.22 16.19 -0.73
N LYS A 78 12.99 15.12 0.06
CA LYS A 78 13.57 14.90 1.39
C LYS A 78 13.39 16.10 2.34
N LYS A 79 12.27 16.81 2.20
CA LYS A 79 11.90 17.97 3.02
C LYS A 79 11.17 17.60 4.32
N MET A 80 10.71 16.34 4.41
CA MET A 80 10.07 15.74 5.58
C MET A 80 10.71 14.38 5.89
N PRO A 81 10.75 13.97 7.17
CA PRO A 81 10.38 14.72 8.38
C PRO A 81 11.32 15.91 8.65
N LYS A 82 10.80 16.96 9.30
CA LYS A 82 11.60 18.15 9.63
C LYS A 82 12.32 18.01 10.98
N GLY A 83 13.55 18.49 11.04
CA GLY A 83 14.37 18.48 12.25
C GLY A 83 15.02 17.12 12.49
N ARG A 84 15.52 16.87 13.70
CA ARG A 84 16.24 15.62 14.04
C ARG A 84 15.45 14.65 14.93
N LYS A 85 14.34 15.11 15.51
CA LYS A 85 13.63 14.36 16.58
C LYS A 85 12.76 13.22 16.04
N ASN A 86 12.21 13.37 14.84
CA ASN A 86 11.23 12.45 14.26
C ASN A 86 11.72 11.81 12.95
N ASN A 87 13.04 11.59 12.84
CA ASN A 87 13.60 10.95 11.67
C ASN A 87 13.06 9.53 11.50
N LEU A 88 12.89 9.14 10.25
CA LEU A 88 12.60 7.76 9.88
C LEU A 88 13.89 6.95 9.98
N SER A 89 13.78 5.76 10.55
CA SER A 89 14.77 4.70 10.36
C SER A 89 14.59 4.06 8.98
N SER A 90 15.61 3.35 8.49
CA SER A 90 15.53 2.66 7.20
C SER A 90 14.36 1.68 7.11
N LEU A 91 14.01 1.02 8.22
CA LEU A 91 12.84 0.13 8.29
C LEU A 91 11.52 0.90 8.17
N GLU A 92 11.43 2.11 8.73
CA GLU A 92 10.23 2.94 8.64
C GLU A 92 10.08 3.55 7.25
N GLU A 93 11.19 3.95 6.61
CA GLU A 93 11.22 4.35 5.20
C GLU A 93 10.74 3.21 4.29
N GLU A 94 11.24 1.99 4.52
CA GLU A 94 10.84 0.80 3.76
C GLU A 94 9.34 0.53 3.88
N LYS A 95 8.76 0.62 5.09
CA LYS A 95 7.31 0.44 5.30
C LYS A 95 6.49 1.46 4.50
N LEU A 96 6.88 2.73 4.52
CA LEU A 96 6.21 3.78 3.75
C LEU A 96 6.35 3.55 2.24
N LEU A 97 7.56 3.24 1.75
CA LEU A 97 7.80 2.95 0.33
C LEU A 97 7.03 1.73 -0.16
N LYS A 98 7.00 0.66 0.64
CA LYS A 98 6.28 -0.57 0.31
C LYS A 98 4.78 -0.30 0.15
N TRP A 99 4.20 0.47 1.08
CA TRP A 99 2.81 0.90 0.99
C TRP A 99 2.54 1.79 -0.22
N ILE A 100 3.33 2.85 -0.45
CA ILE A 100 3.18 3.72 -1.63
C ILE A 100 3.27 2.91 -2.93
N SER A 101 4.24 2.01 -3.00
CA SER A 101 4.44 1.14 -4.17
C SER A 101 3.29 0.17 -4.39
N SER A 102 2.57 -0.23 -3.33
CA SER A 102 1.38 -1.09 -3.46
C SER A 102 0.20 -0.36 -4.11
N LEU A 103 0.11 0.97 -3.99
CA LEU A 103 -0.95 1.79 -4.59
C LEU A 103 -0.72 2.04 -6.09
N ASN A 104 0.54 2.06 -6.52
CA ASN A 104 0.92 2.32 -7.92
C ASN A 104 0.83 1.08 -8.84
N LYS A 105 0.47 -0.09 -8.30
CA LYS A 105 0.32 -1.35 -9.06
C LYS A 105 -1.10 -1.58 -9.61
N THR A 106 -1.95 -0.57 -9.53
CA THR A 106 -3.34 -0.56 -10.03
C THR A 106 -3.43 0.33 -11.26
#